data_AF-A0AA40DZH4-F1
#
_entry.id   AF-A0AA40DZH4-F1
#
_cell.length_a   1.000
_cell.length_b   1.000
_cell.length_c   1.000
_cell.angle_alpha   90.00
_cell.angle_beta   90.00
_cell.angle_gamma   90.00
#
_symmetry.space_group_name_H-M   'P 1'
#
loop_
_entity.id
_entity.type
_entity.pdbx_description
1 polymer ?
#
loop_
_entity_poly.entity_id
_entity_poly.type
_entity_poly.pdbx_seq_one_letter_code
_entity_poly.pdbx_strand_id
1 'polypeptide(L)'
;MGQQTSRPVFDSKLTKTHVEHALIQQDGRHNDIPTTASTPGLLPQEAVIVDEETKTRLLGDKRFQRAFMTYFSLLNNQYNSNSTALALSQLFSGSKPLVYGLFASLGLPLTFLSDGIELRSAILVAQSLTISAVDWQDPIFDLLTSSQLARPASELLSPEELLRRVAYDGRFSGVMKSGPGYHNITQIFANAGARAAVVEYIQQLDCRNLSLLLPQLASLSVLLLTATHKPTQPAFDFYLAHLRGDFGGEREQ
;
A
#
# COMPACT_ATOMS: atom_id res chain seq x y z
N MET A 1 -46.59 8.96 -8.34
CA MET A 1 -45.33 8.19 -8.29
C MET A 1 -44.18 9.18 -8.39
N GLY A 2 -43.65 9.63 -7.25
CA GLY A 2 -42.64 10.68 -7.17
C GLY A 2 -41.28 10.11 -6.81
N GLN A 3 -40.30 10.25 -7.72
CA GLN A 3 -38.88 10.09 -7.43
C GLN A 3 -38.29 11.47 -7.11
N GLN A 4 -38.13 11.75 -5.82
CA GLN A 4 -37.44 12.87 -5.20
C GLN A 4 -37.09 12.29 -3.81
N THR A 5 -35.87 12.21 -3.28
CA THR A 5 -34.77 13.18 -3.21
C THR A 5 -33.56 12.50 -2.52
N SER A 6 -32.66 11.82 -3.24
CA SER A 6 -31.42 11.28 -2.60
C SER A 6 -30.25 12.26 -2.68
N ARG A 7 -30.17 13.08 -3.74
CA ARG A 7 -29.14 14.14 -3.89
C ARG A 7 -29.21 15.24 -2.83
N PRO A 8 -30.37 15.83 -2.51
CA PRO A 8 -30.43 16.92 -1.53
C PRO A 8 -30.05 16.47 -0.12
N VAL A 9 -30.31 15.20 0.22
CA VAL A 9 -29.96 14.60 1.51
C VAL A 9 -28.46 14.30 1.59
N PHE A 10 -27.85 13.89 0.48
CA PHE A 10 -26.40 13.70 0.37
C PHE A 10 -25.65 15.04 0.49
N ASP A 11 -26.12 16.08 -0.22
CA ASP A 11 -25.54 17.43 -0.17
C ASP A 11 -25.70 18.08 1.22
N SER A 12 -26.83 17.83 1.88
CA SER A 12 -27.11 18.21 3.29
C SER A 12 -26.18 17.52 4.30
N LYS A 13 -25.66 16.34 3.97
CA LYS A 13 -24.69 15.63 4.82
C LYS A 13 -23.25 16.05 4.54
N LEU A 14 -22.92 16.45 3.32
CA LEU A 14 -21.61 17.05 2.99
C LEU A 14 -21.38 18.39 3.70
N THR A 15 -22.42 19.22 3.79
CA THR A 15 -22.41 20.52 4.49
C THR A 15 -22.28 20.42 6.02
N LYS A 16 -22.65 19.29 6.64
CA LYS A 16 -22.59 19.10 8.11
C LYS A 16 -21.29 18.49 8.63
N THR A 17 -20.38 18.11 7.73
CA THR A 17 -19.12 17.45 8.11
C THR A 17 -17.96 18.34 7.69
N HIS A 18 -16.79 18.18 8.33
CA HIS A 18 -15.55 18.93 8.11
C HIS A 18 -14.99 18.91 6.65
N VAL A 19 -15.77 18.40 5.70
CA VAL A 19 -15.47 18.23 4.28
C VAL A 19 -15.59 19.55 3.50
N GLU A 20 -16.47 20.49 3.88
CA GLU A 20 -16.54 21.80 3.21
C GLU A 20 -15.23 22.58 3.34
N HIS A 21 -14.59 22.58 4.51
CA HIS A 21 -13.29 23.22 4.71
C HIS A 21 -12.13 22.51 3.98
N ALA A 22 -12.31 21.25 3.57
CA ALA A 22 -11.31 20.53 2.79
C ALA A 22 -11.46 20.79 1.27
N LEU A 23 -12.62 21.25 0.82
CA LEU A 23 -12.95 21.40 -0.61
C LEU A 23 -13.23 22.83 -1.04
N ILE A 24 -13.32 23.79 -0.13
CA ILE A 24 -13.65 25.19 -0.41
C ILE A 24 -12.71 26.10 0.37
N GLN A 25 -12.03 27.01 -0.34
CA GLN A 25 -11.18 28.05 0.23
C GLN A 25 -12.01 29.12 0.92
N GLN A 26 -11.39 29.92 1.80
CA GLN A 26 -12.09 30.96 2.57
C GLN A 26 -12.77 32.05 1.72
N ASP A 27 -12.45 32.13 0.42
CA ASP A 27 -13.05 33.05 -0.55
C ASP A 27 -14.26 32.45 -1.30
N GLY A 28 -14.71 31.24 -0.94
CA GLY A 28 -15.85 30.56 -1.57
C GLY A 28 -15.52 29.86 -2.89
N ARG A 29 -14.23 29.79 -3.29
CA ARG A 29 -13.80 28.99 -4.44
C ARG A 29 -13.55 27.55 -4.02
N HIS A 30 -13.88 26.59 -4.88
CA HIS A 30 -13.46 25.22 -4.67
C HIS A 30 -11.93 25.13 -4.64
N ASN A 31 -11.38 24.30 -3.74
CA ASN A 31 -9.98 23.93 -3.80
C ASN A 31 -9.71 23.33 -5.17
N ASP A 32 -8.75 23.90 -5.89
CA ASP A 32 -8.24 23.30 -7.11
C ASP A 32 -7.74 21.90 -6.74
N ILE A 33 -8.47 20.87 -7.15
CA ILE A 33 -7.96 19.50 -7.15
C ILE A 33 -6.65 19.60 -7.94
N PRO A 34 -5.49 19.23 -7.38
CA PRO A 34 -4.24 19.27 -8.10
C PRO A 34 -4.49 18.55 -9.41
N THR A 35 -4.47 19.32 -10.50
CA THR A 35 -4.57 18.76 -11.84
C THR A 35 -3.18 18.20 -12.14
N THR A 36 -2.73 17.24 -11.34
CA THR A 36 -1.85 16.18 -11.81
C THR A 36 -2.68 15.20 -12.65
N ALA A 37 -3.59 15.72 -13.49
CA ALA A 37 -3.78 15.12 -14.79
C ALA A 37 -2.47 15.42 -15.50
N SER A 38 -1.55 14.48 -15.39
CA SER A 38 -0.38 14.39 -16.23
C SER A 38 -0.82 14.79 -17.63
N THR A 39 -0.22 15.85 -18.17
CA THR A 39 -0.29 16.13 -19.60
C THR A 39 -0.17 14.79 -20.31
N PRO A 40 -1.02 14.43 -21.28
CA PRO A 40 -0.82 13.23 -22.07
C PRO A 40 0.37 13.48 -23.00
N GLY A 41 1.56 13.67 -22.43
CA GLY A 41 2.80 13.35 -23.09
C GLY A 41 2.70 11.88 -23.41
N LEU A 42 2.79 11.57 -24.71
CA LEU A 42 2.65 10.24 -25.28
C LEU A 42 3.17 9.16 -24.31
N LEU A 43 2.23 8.50 -23.60
CA LEU A 43 2.53 7.22 -22.98
C LEU A 43 3.01 6.33 -24.14
N PRO A 44 4.14 5.61 -24.02
CA PRO A 44 4.51 4.63 -25.03
C PRO A 44 3.39 3.58 -25.08
N GLN A 45 2.48 3.73 -26.05
CA GLN A 45 1.24 2.96 -26.19
C GLN A 45 1.48 1.55 -26.75
N GLU A 46 2.71 1.08 -26.88
CA GLU A 46 3.02 -0.07 -27.76
C GLU A 46 3.76 -1.23 -27.10
N ALA A 47 4.07 -1.17 -25.80
CA ALA A 47 4.62 -2.36 -25.14
C ALA A 47 3.48 -3.33 -24.82
N VAL A 48 3.27 -4.32 -25.69
CA VAL A 48 2.46 -5.49 -25.39
C VAL A 48 3.31 -6.45 -24.56
N ILE A 49 2.84 -6.80 -23.37
CA ILE A 49 3.46 -7.84 -22.58
C ILE A 49 2.99 -9.18 -23.15
N VAL A 50 3.89 -9.88 -23.83
CA VAL A 50 3.62 -11.15 -24.50
C VAL A 50 4.24 -12.35 -23.79
N ASP A 51 5.30 -12.13 -23.03
CA ASP A 51 6.09 -13.18 -22.39
C ASP A 51 6.60 -12.76 -20.99
N GLU A 52 7.07 -13.75 -20.24
CA GLU A 52 7.59 -13.59 -18.87
C GLU A 52 8.88 -12.75 -18.80
N GLU A 53 9.69 -12.72 -19.86
CA GLU A 53 10.93 -11.94 -19.90
C GLU A 53 10.63 -10.44 -20.02
N THR A 54 9.72 -10.10 -20.93
CA THR A 54 9.16 -8.77 -21.12
C THR A 54 8.45 -8.31 -19.86
N LYS A 55 7.65 -9.18 -19.22
CA LYS A 55 7.04 -8.90 -17.92
C LYS A 55 8.09 -8.50 -16.89
N THR A 56 9.12 -9.33 -16.74
CA THR A 56 10.20 -9.13 -15.75
C THR A 56 10.99 -7.86 -15.99
N ARG A 57 11.28 -7.52 -17.25
CA ARG A 57 12.03 -6.32 -17.64
C ARG A 57 11.27 -5.03 -17.36
N LEU A 58 9.94 -5.05 -17.41
CA LEU A 58 9.07 -3.89 -17.23
C LEU A 58 8.59 -3.70 -15.78
N LEU A 59 9.02 -4.55 -14.84
CA LEU A 59 8.68 -4.41 -13.42
C LEU A 59 9.21 -3.08 -12.86
N GLY A 60 8.37 -2.40 -12.07
CA GLY A 60 8.71 -1.14 -11.41
C GLY A 60 8.47 0.12 -12.26
N ASP A 61 8.03 -0.03 -13.51
CA ASP A 61 7.75 1.10 -14.40
C ASP A 61 6.26 1.40 -14.49
N LYS A 62 5.85 2.47 -13.78
CA LYS A 62 4.48 2.97 -13.71
C LYS A 62 3.86 3.32 -15.06
N ARG A 63 4.68 3.61 -16.08
CA ARG A 63 4.18 3.96 -17.42
C ARG A 63 3.47 2.79 -18.10
N PHE A 64 3.78 1.55 -17.70
CA PHE A 64 3.21 0.34 -18.28
C PHE A 64 2.00 -0.21 -17.51
N GLN A 65 1.43 0.55 -16.56
CA GLN A 65 0.26 0.13 -15.79
C GLN A 65 -0.90 -0.37 -16.66
N ARG A 66 -1.21 0.35 -17.75
CA ARG A 66 -2.27 -0.08 -18.68
C ARG A 66 -1.92 -1.38 -19.40
N ALA A 67 -0.67 -1.56 -19.79
CA ALA A 67 -0.20 -2.78 -20.46
C ALA A 67 -0.29 -4.00 -19.52
N PHE A 68 0.15 -3.86 -18.27
CA PHE A 68 0.00 -4.90 -17.23
C PHE A 68 -1.47 -5.22 -16.95
N MET A 69 -2.33 -4.21 -16.85
CA MET A 69 -3.78 -4.41 -16.67
C MET A 69 -4.38 -5.25 -17.80
N THR A 70 -4.08 -4.89 -19.05
CA THR A 70 -4.54 -5.64 -20.22
C THR A 70 -3.99 -7.06 -20.23
N TYR A 71 -2.69 -7.24 -19.93
CA TYR A 71 -2.06 -8.55 -19.85
C TYR A 71 -2.74 -9.47 -18.84
N PHE A 72 -2.91 -9.05 -17.58
CA PHE A 72 -3.53 -9.88 -16.55
C PHE A 72 -5.02 -10.14 -16.83
N SER A 73 -5.72 -9.16 -17.41
CA SER A 73 -7.13 -9.35 -17.81
C SER A 73 -7.29 -10.39 -18.92
N LEU A 74 -6.39 -10.38 -19.91
CA LEU A 74 -6.38 -11.39 -20.98
C LEU A 74 -5.97 -12.76 -20.45
N LEU A 75 -4.98 -12.81 -19.55
CA LEU A 75 -4.52 -14.03 -18.91
C LEU A 75 -5.65 -14.67 -18.09
N ASN A 76 -6.48 -13.88 -17.41
CA ASN A 76 -7.65 -14.38 -16.69
C ASN A 76 -8.64 -15.16 -17.58
N ASN A 77 -8.83 -14.72 -18.82
CA ASN A 77 -9.68 -15.44 -19.78
C ASN A 77 -9.12 -16.83 -20.11
N GLN A 78 -7.80 -17.00 -20.09
CA GLN A 78 -7.14 -18.30 -20.30
C GLN A 78 -7.33 -19.25 -19.10
N TYR A 79 -7.53 -18.71 -17.90
CA TYR A 79 -7.82 -19.47 -16.69
C TYR A 79 -9.32 -19.76 -16.51
N ASN A 80 -10.12 -19.75 -17.58
CA ASN A 80 -11.58 -19.92 -17.52
C ASN A 80 -12.26 -18.96 -16.52
N SER A 81 -11.75 -17.73 -16.42
CA SER A 81 -12.21 -16.72 -15.46
C SER A 81 -12.02 -17.09 -13.99
N ASN A 82 -11.13 -18.06 -13.68
CA ASN A 82 -10.72 -18.36 -12.31
C ASN A 82 -9.59 -17.42 -11.85
N SER A 83 -9.99 -16.27 -11.32
CA SER A 83 -9.09 -15.22 -10.86
C SER A 83 -8.16 -15.68 -9.73
N THR A 84 -8.60 -16.58 -8.87
CA THR A 84 -7.77 -17.11 -7.76
C THR A 84 -6.65 -17.99 -8.28
N ALA A 85 -6.95 -18.88 -9.24
CA ALA A 85 -5.93 -19.72 -9.87
C ALA A 85 -4.91 -18.86 -10.64
N LEU A 86 -5.38 -17.83 -11.36
CA LEU A 86 -4.52 -16.84 -12.00
C LEU A 86 -3.60 -16.18 -10.97
N ALA A 87 -4.15 -15.63 -9.88
CA ALA A 87 -3.38 -14.95 -8.84
C ALA A 87 -2.29 -15.86 -8.27
N LEU A 88 -2.64 -17.08 -7.87
CA LEU A 88 -1.67 -18.05 -7.34
C LEU A 88 -0.56 -18.35 -8.36
N SER A 89 -0.91 -18.53 -9.64
CA SER A 89 0.08 -18.76 -10.68
C SER A 89 1.05 -17.59 -10.81
N GLN A 90 0.55 -16.35 -10.85
CA GLN A 90 1.36 -15.16 -11.11
C GLN A 90 2.16 -14.69 -9.89
N LEU A 91 1.64 -14.92 -8.68
CA LEU A 91 2.31 -14.52 -7.45
C LEU A 91 3.53 -15.38 -7.15
N PHE A 92 3.47 -16.69 -7.44
CA PHE A 92 4.51 -17.64 -7.05
C PHE A 92 5.38 -18.14 -8.20
N SER A 93 5.05 -17.84 -9.45
CA SER A 93 5.84 -18.28 -10.61
C SER A 93 6.86 -17.22 -11.05
N GLY A 94 7.92 -17.69 -11.71
CA GLY A 94 8.95 -16.85 -12.33
C GLY A 94 10.19 -16.67 -11.48
N SER A 95 11.22 -16.03 -12.06
CA SER A 95 12.48 -15.71 -11.38
C SER A 95 12.32 -14.55 -10.38
N LYS A 96 11.37 -13.65 -10.61
CA LYS A 96 10.93 -12.60 -9.69
C LYS A 96 9.45 -12.79 -9.36
N PRO A 97 9.11 -13.57 -8.32
CA PRO A 97 7.72 -13.83 -7.94
C PRO A 97 6.99 -12.54 -7.56
N LEU A 98 5.79 -12.30 -8.11
CA LEU A 98 5.04 -11.08 -7.85
C LEU A 98 4.52 -10.97 -6.40
N VAL A 99 4.59 -12.06 -5.62
CA VAL A 99 4.27 -12.04 -4.19
C VAL A 99 5.04 -10.96 -3.42
N TYR A 100 6.28 -10.64 -3.82
CA TYR A 100 7.05 -9.58 -3.16
C TYR A 100 6.56 -8.18 -3.54
N GLY A 101 5.97 -8.03 -4.73
CA GLY A 101 5.31 -6.80 -5.17
C GLY A 101 4.01 -6.51 -4.41
N LEU A 102 3.44 -7.49 -3.68
CA LEU A 102 2.25 -7.25 -2.87
C LEU A 102 2.50 -6.28 -1.71
N PHE A 103 3.73 -6.19 -1.22
CA PHE A 103 4.15 -5.29 -0.15
C PHE A 103 4.46 -3.87 -0.63
N ALA A 104 4.37 -3.61 -1.94
CA ALA A 104 4.52 -2.29 -2.50
C ALA A 104 3.35 -1.37 -2.10
N SER A 105 3.55 -0.05 -2.22
CA SER A 105 2.51 0.96 -2.01
C SER A 105 1.70 0.75 -0.71
N LEU A 106 2.43 0.46 0.38
CA LEU A 106 1.88 0.24 1.72
C LEU A 106 0.88 -0.93 1.81
N GLY A 107 1.01 -1.94 0.95
CA GLY A 107 0.12 -3.10 0.95
C GLY A 107 -1.20 -2.89 0.22
N LEU A 108 -1.37 -1.79 -0.53
CA LEU A 108 -2.53 -1.57 -1.38
C LEU A 108 -2.82 -2.77 -2.33
N PRO A 109 -1.81 -3.44 -2.93
CA PRO A 109 -2.07 -4.65 -3.71
C PRO A 109 -2.68 -5.80 -2.88
N LEU A 110 -2.30 -5.93 -1.59
CA LEU A 110 -2.88 -6.95 -0.70
C LEU A 110 -4.36 -6.68 -0.44
N THR A 111 -4.73 -5.42 -0.23
CA THR A 111 -6.14 -5.03 -0.06
C THR A 111 -6.96 -5.42 -1.30
N PHE A 112 -6.52 -5.02 -2.50
CA PHE A 112 -7.22 -5.38 -3.73
C PHE A 112 -7.26 -6.89 -3.99
N LEU A 113 -6.22 -7.63 -3.59
CA LEU A 113 -6.21 -9.08 -3.71
C LEU A 113 -7.25 -9.72 -2.78
N SER A 114 -7.29 -9.26 -1.52
CA SER A 114 -8.25 -9.72 -0.52
C SER A 114 -9.68 -9.47 -1.00
N ASP A 115 -10.01 -8.23 -1.32
CA ASP A 115 -11.33 -7.83 -1.83
C ASP A 115 -11.67 -8.58 -3.12
N GLY A 116 -10.68 -8.77 -4.00
CA GLY A 116 -10.86 -9.50 -5.25
C GLY A 116 -11.19 -10.97 -5.06
N ILE A 117 -10.58 -11.64 -4.07
CA ILE A 117 -10.88 -13.03 -3.73
C ILE A 117 -12.24 -13.12 -3.03
N GLU A 118 -12.50 -12.25 -2.06
CA GLU A 118 -13.72 -12.24 -1.25
C GLU A 118 -14.95 -11.92 -2.10
N LEU A 119 -14.89 -10.86 -2.91
CA LEU A 119 -15.96 -10.43 -3.82
C LEU A 119 -15.97 -11.19 -5.15
N ARG A 120 -15.02 -12.13 -5.35
CA ARG A 120 -14.81 -12.87 -6.60
C ARG A 120 -14.68 -11.96 -7.83
N SER A 121 -14.06 -10.79 -7.64
CA SER A 121 -13.89 -9.79 -8.68
C SER A 121 -12.56 -9.97 -9.42
N ALA A 122 -12.65 -10.47 -10.66
CA ALA A 122 -11.49 -10.60 -11.54
C ALA A 122 -10.76 -9.27 -11.78
N ILE A 123 -11.49 -8.15 -11.77
CA ILE A 123 -10.93 -6.82 -11.99
C ILE A 123 -10.05 -6.39 -10.80
N LEU A 124 -10.45 -6.68 -9.57
CA LEU A 124 -9.68 -6.34 -8.37
C LEU A 124 -8.43 -7.21 -8.27
N VAL A 125 -8.52 -8.50 -8.64
CA VAL A 125 -7.34 -9.37 -8.74
C VAL A 125 -6.36 -8.87 -9.81
N ALA A 126 -6.85 -8.50 -11.00
CA ALA A 126 -6.01 -7.94 -12.05
C ALA A 126 -5.38 -6.60 -11.64
N GLN A 127 -6.13 -5.76 -10.90
CA GLN A 127 -5.62 -4.51 -10.31
C GLN A 127 -4.51 -4.77 -9.29
N SER A 128 -4.69 -5.73 -8.38
CA SER A 128 -3.66 -6.14 -7.43
C SER A 128 -2.37 -6.53 -8.13
N LEU A 129 -2.44 -7.47 -9.08
CA LEU A 129 -1.29 -7.94 -9.84
C LEU A 129 -0.61 -6.82 -10.64
N THR A 130 -1.41 -5.92 -11.21
CA THR A 130 -0.91 -4.75 -11.95
C THR A 130 -0.12 -3.82 -11.04
N ILE A 131 -0.66 -3.46 -9.87
CA ILE A 131 0.00 -2.56 -8.93
C ILE A 131 1.27 -3.23 -8.38
N SER A 132 1.22 -4.52 -8.06
CA SER A 132 2.42 -5.29 -7.66
C SER A 132 3.51 -5.31 -8.71
N ALA A 133 3.15 -5.30 -9.99
CA ALA A 133 4.13 -5.25 -11.08
C ALA A 133 4.72 -3.84 -11.27
N VAL A 134 3.90 -2.79 -11.26
CA VAL A 134 4.36 -1.42 -11.56
C VAL A 134 4.98 -0.68 -10.37
N ASP A 135 4.56 -1.01 -9.15
CA ASP A 135 5.16 -0.47 -7.93
C ASP A 135 6.22 -1.42 -7.33
N TRP A 136 6.71 -2.35 -8.16
CA TRP A 136 7.81 -3.26 -7.78
C TRP A 136 9.02 -2.47 -7.28
N GLN A 137 9.56 -2.92 -6.15
CA GLN A 137 10.72 -2.31 -5.49
C GLN A 137 11.78 -3.38 -5.24
N ASP A 138 12.88 -3.34 -5.98
CA ASP A 138 14.01 -4.26 -5.77
C ASP A 138 14.54 -4.26 -4.32
N PRO A 139 14.60 -3.13 -3.58
CA PRO A 139 15.03 -3.16 -2.18
C PRO A 139 14.14 -4.01 -1.26
N ILE A 140 12.83 -4.05 -1.52
CA ILE A 140 11.88 -4.88 -0.76
C ILE A 140 12.08 -6.36 -1.11
N PHE A 141 12.25 -6.66 -2.40
CA PHE A 141 12.58 -8.01 -2.86
C PHE A 141 13.89 -8.53 -2.23
N ASP A 142 14.96 -7.73 -2.28
CA ASP A 142 16.25 -8.06 -1.69
C ASP A 142 16.18 -8.22 -0.17
N LEU A 143 15.33 -7.44 0.50
CA LEU A 143 15.10 -7.56 1.94
C LEU A 143 14.43 -8.89 2.26
N LEU A 144 13.30 -9.18 1.62
CA LEU A 144 12.45 -10.35 1.91
C LEU A 144 13.07 -11.68 1.46
N THR A 145 14.01 -11.64 0.52
CA THR A 145 14.79 -12.82 0.08
C THR A 145 16.11 -12.98 0.83
N SER A 146 16.52 -11.99 1.64
CA SER A 146 17.77 -12.03 2.39
C SER A 146 17.77 -13.13 3.44
N SER A 147 18.82 -13.95 3.44
CA SER A 147 19.07 -14.95 4.47
C SER A 147 19.28 -14.35 5.86
N GLN A 148 19.57 -13.04 5.95
CA GLN A 148 19.70 -12.36 7.23
C GLN A 148 18.38 -12.41 8.01
N LEU A 149 17.22 -12.28 7.37
CA LEU A 149 15.92 -12.37 8.05
C LEU A 149 15.67 -13.75 8.69
N ALA A 150 16.34 -14.81 8.22
CA ALA A 150 16.22 -16.14 8.80
C ALA A 150 17.00 -16.31 10.13
N ARG A 151 17.80 -15.31 10.54
CA ARG A 151 18.52 -15.35 11.81
C ARG A 151 17.56 -15.12 12.98
N PRO A 152 17.58 -15.99 14.02
CA PRO A 152 16.74 -15.78 15.20
C PRO A 152 17.16 -14.52 15.95
N ALA A 153 16.18 -13.69 16.33
CA ALA A 153 16.41 -12.56 17.20
C ALA A 153 16.77 -13.00 18.62
N SER A 154 17.62 -12.22 19.28
CA SER A 154 17.96 -12.40 20.69
C SER A 154 16.85 -11.98 21.65
N GLU A 155 16.00 -11.05 21.23
CA GLU A 155 14.90 -10.46 22.00
C GLU A 155 13.67 -10.34 21.10
N LEU A 156 12.49 -10.59 21.67
CA LEU A 156 11.21 -10.40 20.99
C LEU A 156 10.48 -9.22 21.63
N LEU A 157 10.00 -8.30 20.80
CA LEU A 157 9.41 -7.03 21.18
C LEU A 157 7.95 -6.95 20.75
N SER A 158 7.16 -6.21 21.53
CA SER A 158 5.82 -5.80 21.12
C SER A 158 5.91 -4.71 20.04
N PRO A 159 4.88 -4.55 19.20
CA PRO A 159 4.87 -3.50 18.17
C PRO A 159 5.10 -2.08 18.71
N GLU A 160 4.56 -1.78 19.89
CA GLU A 160 4.71 -0.47 20.53
C GLU A 160 6.16 -0.22 20.97
N GLU A 161 6.78 -1.22 21.60
CA GLU A 161 8.19 -1.15 22.01
C GLU A 161 9.11 -0.99 20.81
N LEU A 162 8.84 -1.74 19.75
CA LEU A 162 9.59 -1.66 18.50
C LEU A 162 9.53 -0.25 17.92
N LEU A 163 8.33 0.34 17.75
CA LEU A 163 8.21 1.70 17.22
C LEU A 163 8.88 2.74 18.11
N ARG A 164 8.81 2.58 19.44
CA ARG A 164 9.49 3.47 20.37
C ARG A 164 11.00 3.40 20.21
N ARG A 165 11.57 2.20 20.08
CA ARG A 165 13.02 2.02 19.84
C ARG A 165 13.43 2.60 18.49
N VAL A 166 12.65 2.37 17.43
CA VAL A 166 12.89 2.96 16.11
C VAL A 166 12.88 4.49 16.16
N ALA A 167 11.97 5.10 16.93
CA ALA A 167 11.87 6.55 17.05
C ALA A 167 13.11 7.21 17.68
N TYR A 168 13.85 6.49 18.52
CA TYR A 168 15.07 6.97 19.18
C TYR A 168 16.36 6.40 18.59
N ASP A 169 16.29 5.59 17.53
CA ASP A 169 17.47 4.99 16.91
C ASP A 169 18.20 5.99 16.01
N GLY A 170 19.40 6.37 16.44
CA GLY A 170 20.27 7.31 15.75
C GLY A 170 20.69 6.87 14.35
N ARG A 171 20.58 5.57 14.00
CA ARG A 171 20.87 5.06 12.65
C ARG A 171 19.93 5.62 11.57
N PHE A 172 18.73 6.05 11.95
CA PHE A 172 17.78 6.70 11.04
C PHE A 172 17.96 8.23 10.97
N SER A 173 18.81 8.80 11.83
CA SER A 173 19.03 10.24 11.89
C SER A 173 19.70 10.76 10.61
N GLY A 174 19.10 11.77 9.98
CA GLY A 174 19.64 12.41 8.77
C GLY A 174 19.51 11.59 7.48
N VAL A 175 18.85 10.43 7.53
CA VAL A 175 18.61 9.59 6.33
C VAL A 175 17.53 10.20 5.44
N MET A 176 16.43 10.67 6.03
CA MET A 176 15.31 11.29 5.32
C MET A 176 15.57 12.79 5.12
N LYS A 177 16.30 13.15 4.06
CA LYS A 177 16.68 14.55 3.79
C LYS A 177 15.55 15.38 3.18
N SER A 178 14.60 14.73 2.51
CA SER A 178 13.52 15.38 1.76
C SER A 178 12.27 15.68 2.60
N GLY A 179 12.33 15.44 3.92
CA GLY A 179 11.17 15.55 4.83
C GLY A 179 10.52 14.18 5.12
N PRO A 180 9.42 14.15 5.89
CA PRO A 180 8.69 12.91 6.17
C PRO A 180 7.94 12.40 4.94
N GLY A 181 7.80 11.08 4.82
CA GLY A 181 6.92 10.44 3.83
C GLY A 181 7.45 9.13 3.24
N TYR A 182 6.52 8.30 2.73
CA TYR A 182 6.82 6.98 2.15
C TYR A 182 7.78 7.02 0.97
N HIS A 183 7.82 8.12 0.21
CA HIS A 183 8.73 8.28 -0.93
C HIS A 183 10.22 8.20 -0.54
N ASN A 184 10.56 8.33 0.74
CA ASN A 184 11.94 8.20 1.24
C ASN A 184 12.34 6.76 1.59
N ILE A 185 11.46 5.77 1.41
CA ILE A 185 11.76 4.36 1.71
C ILE A 185 13.00 3.86 0.95
N THR A 186 13.19 4.32 -0.29
CA THR A 186 14.37 4.00 -1.10
C THR A 186 15.66 4.56 -0.50
N GLN A 187 15.60 5.73 0.16
CA GLN A 187 16.74 6.32 0.86
C GLN A 187 17.11 5.52 2.12
N ILE A 188 16.11 5.00 2.83
CA ILE A 188 16.31 4.13 4.00
C ILE A 188 17.05 2.86 3.58
N PHE A 189 16.61 2.22 2.49
CA PHE A 189 17.25 1.01 1.99
C PHE A 189 18.61 1.24 1.32
N ALA A 190 18.86 2.42 0.78
CA ALA A 190 20.17 2.80 0.23
C ALA A 190 21.23 3.00 1.33
N ASN A 191 20.83 3.36 2.55
CA ASN A 191 21.74 3.49 3.68
C ASN A 191 21.97 2.13 4.36
N ALA A 192 23.20 1.63 4.35
CA ALA A 192 23.54 0.32 4.93
C ALA A 192 23.21 0.21 6.43
N GLY A 193 23.42 1.28 7.21
CA GLY A 193 23.14 1.31 8.65
C GLY A 193 21.64 1.27 8.94
N ALA A 194 20.85 2.07 8.22
CA ALA A 194 19.40 2.09 8.36
C ALA A 194 18.76 0.79 7.85
N ARG A 195 19.25 0.23 6.73
CA ARG A 195 18.82 -1.09 6.24
C ARG A 195 19.08 -2.20 7.25
N ALA A 196 20.26 -2.23 7.87
CA ALA A 196 20.59 -3.21 8.90
C ALA A 196 19.69 -3.07 10.13
N ALA A 197 19.38 -1.83 10.53
CA ALA A 197 18.44 -1.54 11.61
C ALA A 197 17.03 -2.09 11.30
N VAL A 198 16.52 -1.86 10.07
CA VAL A 198 15.21 -2.39 9.64
C VAL A 198 15.18 -3.91 9.73
N VAL A 199 16.22 -4.60 9.24
CA VAL A 199 16.32 -6.07 9.33
C VAL A 199 16.28 -6.54 10.79
N GLU A 200 17.04 -5.88 11.67
CA GLU A 200 17.10 -6.20 13.09
C GLU A 200 15.73 -6.04 13.77
N TYR A 201 15.04 -4.92 13.52
CA TYR A 201 13.71 -4.71 14.11
C TYR A 201 12.65 -5.67 13.56
N ILE A 202 12.71 -6.02 12.28
CA ILE A 202 11.80 -7.04 11.70
C ILE A 202 12.01 -8.39 12.39
N GLN A 203 13.26 -8.78 12.67
CA GLN A 203 13.55 -10.02 13.39
C GLN A 203 13.06 -9.99 14.85
N GLN A 204 13.11 -8.82 15.48
CA GLN A 204 12.68 -8.62 16.87
C GLN A 204 11.15 -8.59 17.02
N LEU A 205 10.37 -8.47 15.95
CA LEU A 205 8.91 -8.47 16.05
C LEU A 205 8.39 -9.86 16.47
N ASP A 206 7.61 -9.93 17.56
CA ASP A 206 7.03 -11.20 18.02
C ASP A 206 5.89 -11.70 17.11
N CYS A 207 6.24 -12.50 16.10
CA CYS A 207 5.29 -13.10 15.16
C CYS A 207 4.76 -14.48 15.60
N ARG A 208 5.05 -14.95 16.83
CA ARG A 208 4.66 -16.31 17.28
C ARG A 208 3.16 -16.48 17.46
N ASN A 209 2.46 -15.41 17.84
CA ASN A 209 1.01 -15.42 18.07
C ASN A 209 0.33 -14.28 17.31
N LEU A 210 -0.09 -14.58 16.08
CA LEU A 210 -0.77 -13.62 15.20
C LEU A 210 -2.10 -13.12 15.79
N SER A 211 -2.82 -13.96 16.53
CA SER A 211 -4.10 -13.58 17.16
C SER A 211 -3.95 -12.50 18.23
N LEU A 212 -2.78 -12.38 18.84
CA LEU A 212 -2.45 -11.29 19.77
C LEU A 212 -1.78 -10.11 19.06
N LEU A 213 -0.93 -10.39 18.07
CA LEU A 213 -0.17 -9.37 17.35
C LEU A 213 -1.08 -8.46 16.50
N LEU A 214 -2.04 -9.03 15.76
CA LEU A 214 -2.89 -8.26 14.85
C LEU A 214 -3.75 -7.22 15.59
N PRO A 215 -4.43 -7.53 16.71
CA PRO A 215 -5.13 -6.53 17.51
C PRO A 215 -4.20 -5.44 18.09
N GLN A 216 -2.97 -5.80 18.48
CA GLN A 216 -1.99 -4.83 18.96
C GLN A 216 -1.57 -3.85 17.86
N LEU A 217 -1.27 -4.38 16.66
CA LEU A 217 -0.96 -3.55 15.50
C LEU A 217 -2.13 -2.64 15.15
N ALA A 218 -3.36 -3.15 15.09
CA ALA A 218 -4.53 -2.34 14.79
C ALA A 218 -4.76 -1.22 15.83
N SER A 219 -4.61 -1.54 17.12
CA SER A 219 -4.72 -0.56 18.21
C SER A 219 -3.65 0.53 18.10
N LEU A 220 -2.42 0.13 17.78
CA LEU A 220 -1.30 1.03 17.58
C LEU A 220 -1.51 1.92 16.33
N SER A 221 -2.05 1.38 15.23
CA SER A 221 -2.44 2.17 14.05
C SER A 221 -3.43 3.28 14.42
N VAL A 222 -4.47 2.94 15.18
CA VAL A 222 -5.48 3.91 15.64
C VAL A 222 -4.86 4.93 16.58
N LEU A 223 -3.98 4.52 17.49
CA LEU A 223 -3.27 5.42 18.37
C LEU A 223 -2.40 6.40 17.58
N LEU A 224 -1.62 5.92 16.60
CA LEU A 224 -0.79 6.78 15.76
C LEU A 224 -1.63 7.74 14.91
N LEU A 225 -2.78 7.30 14.40
CA LEU A 225 -3.68 8.17 13.65
C LEU A 225 -4.32 9.25 14.54
N THR A 226 -4.68 8.91 15.78
CA THR A 226 -5.39 9.82 16.70
C THR A 226 -4.45 10.71 17.51
N ALA A 227 -3.20 10.29 17.78
CA ALA A 227 -2.27 11.01 18.64
C ALA A 227 -1.30 11.94 17.88
N THR A 228 -1.27 11.91 16.55
CA THR A 228 -0.32 12.69 15.74
C THR A 228 -0.84 14.07 15.32
N HIS A 229 -2.11 14.38 15.58
CA HIS A 229 -2.66 15.71 15.30
C HIS A 229 -2.31 16.70 16.42
N LYS A 230 -1.85 17.89 16.05
CA LYS A 230 -1.81 19.02 17.00
C LYS A 230 -3.18 19.70 16.96
N PRO A 231 -3.81 20.03 18.10
CA PRO A 231 -5.14 20.65 18.13
C PRO A 231 -5.27 21.92 17.29
N THR A 232 -4.15 22.63 17.09
CA THR A 232 -4.06 23.89 16.34
C THR A 232 -3.50 23.73 14.93
N GLN A 233 -2.99 22.54 14.56
CA GLN A 233 -2.38 22.23 13.27
C GLN A 233 -2.63 20.75 12.94
N PRO A 234 -3.81 20.40 12.41
CA PRO A 234 -4.09 19.04 12.00
C PRO A 234 -3.21 18.69 10.79
N ALA A 235 -2.12 17.96 11.03
CA ALA A 235 -1.29 17.37 10.01
C ALA A 235 -1.65 15.89 9.92
N PHE A 236 -2.60 15.56 9.03
CA PHE A 236 -2.87 14.17 8.70
C PHE A 236 -1.85 13.73 7.66
N ASP A 237 -0.93 12.87 8.06
CA ASP A 237 -0.03 12.22 7.10
C ASP A 237 -0.82 11.12 6.37
N PHE A 238 -0.80 11.16 5.04
CA PHE A 238 -1.38 10.14 4.16
C PHE A 238 -0.94 8.72 4.56
N TYR A 239 0.28 8.57 5.07
CA TYR A 239 0.82 7.32 5.60
C TYR A 239 0.03 6.78 6.80
N LEU A 240 -0.33 7.64 7.74
CA LEU A 240 -1.07 7.25 8.94
C LEU A 240 -2.51 6.85 8.62
N ALA A 241 -3.10 7.43 7.58
CA ALA A 241 -4.42 7.05 7.11
C ALA A 241 -4.45 5.63 6.52
N HIS A 242 -3.36 5.17 5.88
CA HIS A 242 -3.27 3.84 5.27
C HIS A 242 -2.85 2.73 6.24
N LEU A 243 -2.39 3.07 7.45
CA LEU A 243 -1.98 2.10 8.48
C LEU A 243 -3.19 1.34 9.08
N ARG A 244 -4.40 1.83 8.87
CA ARG A 244 -5.66 1.13 9.14
C ARG A 244 -6.03 0.29 7.91
N GLY A 245 -5.38 -0.86 7.74
CA GLY A 245 -5.95 -1.91 6.90
C GLY A 245 -7.36 -2.24 7.40
N ASP A 246 -8.29 -2.48 6.49
CA ASP A 246 -9.71 -2.69 6.76
C ASP A 246 -9.95 -4.01 7.52
N PHE A 247 -9.65 -4.02 8.82
CA PHE A 247 -10.03 -5.10 9.73
C PHE A 247 -11.38 -4.75 10.37
N GLY A 248 -12.40 -4.68 9.52
CA GLY A 248 -13.80 -4.72 9.93
C GLY A 248 -14.22 -6.15 10.23
N GLY A 249 -13.77 -6.70 11.36
CA GLY A 249 -14.31 -7.96 11.88
C GLY A 249 -15.79 -7.78 12.23
N GLU A 250 -16.65 -8.43 11.46
CA GLU A 250 -18.06 -8.63 11.78
C GLU A 250 -18.14 -9.24 13.19
N ARG A 251 -18.66 -8.46 14.14
CA ARG A 251 -19.26 -9.03 15.34
C ARG A 251 -20.69 -9.39 14.98
N GLU A 252 -20.90 -10.63 14.57
CA GLU A 252 -22.23 -11.25 14.67
C GLU A 252 -22.61 -11.37 16.15
N GLN A 253 -23.87 -11.03 16.41
CA GLN A 253 -24.51 -10.93 17.72
C GLN A 253 -24.82 -12.30 18.32
#